data_AF-A0A4U2YJQ8-F1
#
_entry.id   AF-A0A4U2YJQ8-F1
#
_cell.length_a   1.000
_cell.length_b   1.000
_cell.length_c   1.000
_cell.angle_alpha   90.00
_cell.angle_beta   90.00
_cell.angle_gamma   90.00
#
_symmetry.space_group_name_H-M   'P 1'
#
loop_
_entity.id
_entity.type
_entity.pdbx_description
1 polymer ?
#
loop_
_entity_poly.entity_id
_entity_poly.type
_entity_poly.pdbx_seq_one_letter_code
_entity_poly.pdbx_strand_id
1 'polypeptide(L)'
;MTNDVAALEREIEQTRDRLADTLDQLLYRAHPKTIVSREVTSLKAHFVDLDTGAARTDNILKAAAGVAGFVVLFAVIRKIARD
;
A
#
# COMPACT_ATOMS: atom_id res chain seq x y z
N MET A 1 -18.17 -23.86 -42.26
CA MET A 1 -19.29 -23.45 -41.37
C MET A 1 -19.19 -24.13 -40.01
N THR A 2 -19.39 -25.45 -39.86
CA THR A 2 -19.32 -26.12 -38.53
C THR A 2 -17.93 -26.02 -37.87
N ASN A 3 -16.85 -26.11 -38.66
CA ASN A 3 -15.49 -25.94 -38.15
C ASN A 3 -15.20 -24.52 -37.63
N ASP A 4 -15.86 -23.51 -38.20
CA ASP A 4 -15.69 -22.10 -37.81
C ASP A 4 -16.38 -21.83 -36.47
N VAL A 5 -17.55 -22.44 -36.24
CA VAL A 5 -18.25 -22.40 -34.94
C VAL A 5 -17.43 -23.08 -33.85
N ALA A 6 -16.92 -24.29 -34.10
CA ALA A 6 -16.08 -25.01 -33.14
C ALA A 6 -14.73 -24.31 -32.86
N ALA A 7 -14.20 -23.54 -33.82
CA ALA A 7 -13.03 -22.70 -33.59
C ALA A 7 -13.35 -21.50 -32.69
N LEU A 8 -14.48 -20.83 -32.93
CA LEU A 8 -14.94 -19.71 -32.12
C LEU A 8 -15.25 -20.13 -30.68
N GLU A 9 -15.93 -21.25 -30.48
CA GLU A 9 -16.21 -21.79 -29.13
C GLU A 9 -14.92 -22.02 -28.35
N ARG A 10 -13.89 -22.59 -29.00
CA ARG A 10 -12.57 -22.79 -28.37
C ARG A 10 -11.88 -21.47 -28.03
N GLU A 11 -11.96 -20.48 -28.90
CA GLU A 11 -11.38 -19.16 -28.64
C GLU A 11 -12.09 -18.43 -27.50
N ILE A 12 -13.42 -18.54 -27.42
CA ILE A 12 -14.22 -18.01 -26.31
C ILE A 12 -13.80 -18.67 -25.01
N GLU A 13 -13.69 -20.00 -24.97
CA GLU A 13 -13.29 -20.70 -23.75
C GLU A 13 -11.88 -20.31 -23.30
N GLN A 14 -10.92 -20.27 -24.23
CA GLN A 14 -9.58 -19.77 -23.94
C GLN A 14 -9.55 -18.32 -23.43
N THR A 15 -10.45 -17.47 -23.94
CA THR A 15 -10.55 -16.08 -23.49
C THR A 15 -11.17 -15.99 -22.10
N ARG A 16 -12.16 -16.84 -21.80
CA ARG A 16 -12.79 -16.93 -20.48
C ARG A 16 -11.78 -17.41 -19.42
N ASP A 17 -10.96 -18.39 -19.74
CA ASP A 17 -9.90 -18.87 -18.86
C ASP A 17 -8.91 -17.75 -18.53
N ARG A 18 -8.41 -17.04 -19.55
CA ARG A 18 -7.50 -15.89 -19.35
C ARG A 18 -8.16 -14.77 -18.53
N LEU A 19 -9.45 -14.54 -18.74
CA LEU A 19 -10.20 -13.54 -17.99
C LEU A 19 -10.36 -13.95 -16.53
N ALA A 20 -10.67 -15.22 -16.25
CA ALA A 20 -10.76 -15.74 -14.89
C ALA A 20 -9.43 -15.55 -14.14
N ASP A 21 -8.30 -15.93 -14.77
CA ASP A 21 -6.96 -15.70 -14.20
C ASP A 21 -6.71 -14.22 -13.89
N THR A 22 -7.11 -13.33 -14.80
CA THR A 22 -6.94 -11.88 -14.64
C THR A 22 -7.83 -11.34 -13.51
N LEU A 23 -9.07 -11.82 -13.43
CA LEU A 23 -10.02 -11.44 -12.38
C LEU A 23 -9.54 -11.89 -11.01
N ASP A 24 -9.00 -13.11 -10.89
CA ASP A 24 -8.45 -13.60 -9.63
C ASP A 24 -7.25 -12.77 -9.16
N GLN A 25 -6.36 -12.42 -10.07
CA GLN A 25 -5.23 -11.52 -9.78
C GLN A 25 -5.70 -10.13 -9.35
N LEU A 26 -6.69 -9.57 -10.05
CA LEU A 26 -7.26 -8.26 -9.71
C LEU A 26 -7.98 -8.31 -8.37
N LEU A 27 -8.77 -9.35 -8.11
CA LEU A 27 -9.49 -9.55 -6.86
C LEU A 27 -8.50 -9.64 -5.71
N TYR A 28 -7.46 -10.47 -5.81
CA TYR A 28 -6.43 -10.58 -4.77
C TYR A 28 -5.70 -9.26 -4.52
N ARG A 29 -5.35 -8.52 -5.59
CA ARG A 29 -4.62 -7.25 -5.50
C ARG A 29 -5.48 -6.12 -4.95
N ALA A 30 -6.74 -6.05 -5.36
CA ALA A 30 -7.71 -5.06 -4.92
C ALA A 30 -8.36 -5.43 -3.58
N HIS A 31 -8.14 -6.67 -3.10
CA HIS A 31 -8.67 -7.12 -1.83
C HIS A 31 -8.20 -6.17 -0.71
N PRO A 32 -9.10 -5.60 0.10
CA PRO A 32 -8.74 -4.59 1.10
C PRO A 32 -7.61 -5.00 2.03
N LYS A 33 -7.59 -6.28 2.45
CA LYS A 33 -6.51 -6.83 3.29
C LYS A 33 -5.14 -6.75 2.63
N THR A 34 -5.05 -7.00 1.33
CA THR A 34 -3.80 -6.94 0.57
C THR A 34 -3.32 -5.51 0.44
N ILE A 35 -4.23 -4.57 0.17
CA ILE A 35 -3.93 -3.14 0.12
C ILE A 35 -3.40 -2.67 1.48
N VAL A 36 -4.14 -2.91 2.56
CA VAL A 36 -3.76 -2.48 3.91
C VAL A 36 -2.41 -3.08 4.32
N SER A 37 -2.19 -4.37 4.06
CA SER A 37 -0.91 -5.03 4.38
C SER A 37 0.29 -4.35 3.70
N ARG A 38 0.13 -3.99 2.41
CA ARG A 38 1.17 -3.29 1.65
C ARG A 38 1.42 -1.89 2.20
N GLU A 39 0.38 -1.13 2.49
CA GLU A 39 0.51 0.21 3.04
C GLU A 39 1.17 0.20 4.43
N VAL A 40 0.74 -0.70 5.32
CA VAL A 40 1.37 -0.87 6.64
C VAL A 40 2.84 -1.25 6.50
N THR A 41 3.17 -2.14 5.57
CA THR A 41 4.56 -2.54 5.32
C THR A 41 5.39 -1.37 4.79
N SER A 42 4.83 -0.57 3.88
CA SER A 42 5.46 0.64 3.34
C SER A 42 5.73 1.66 4.46
N LEU A 43 4.74 1.93 5.31
CA LEU A 43 4.89 2.81 6.48
C LEU A 43 5.96 2.29 7.44
N LYS A 44 5.97 0.98 7.72
CA LYS A 44 6.97 0.37 8.59
C LYS A 44 8.38 0.49 8.01
N ALA A 45 8.54 0.38 6.69
CA ALA A 45 9.83 0.47 6.01
C ALA A 45 10.54 1.83 6.22
N HIS A 46 9.79 2.89 6.51
CA HIS A 46 10.35 4.19 6.87
C HIS A 46 11.08 4.17 8.22
N PHE A 47 10.69 3.31 9.15
CA PHE A 47 11.23 3.27 10.51
C PHE A 47 12.01 2.00 10.83
N VAL A 48 11.85 0.95 10.03
CA VAL A 48 12.47 -0.35 10.22
C VAL A 48 12.99 -0.87 8.90
N ASP A 49 14.19 -1.43 8.91
CA ASP A 49 14.76 -2.16 7.80
C ASP A 49 14.05 -3.52 7.65
N LEU A 50 13.43 -3.79 6.50
CA LEU A 50 12.57 -4.96 6.33
C LEU A 50 13.36 -6.27 6.18
N ASP A 51 14.62 -6.20 5.76
CA ASP A 51 15.47 -7.38 5.55
C ASP A 51 16.08 -7.85 6.88
N THR A 52 16.56 -6.90 7.68
CA THR A 52 17.26 -7.19 8.94
C THR A 52 16.40 -7.03 10.18
N GLY A 53 15.26 -6.33 10.09
CA GLY A 53 14.43 -5.95 11.22
C GLY A 53 15.00 -4.82 12.08
N ALA A 54 16.14 -4.24 11.70
CA ALA A 54 16.80 -3.19 12.48
C ALA A 54 16.02 -1.87 12.43
N ALA A 55 15.96 -1.17 13.57
CA ALA A 55 15.34 0.15 13.63
C ALA A 55 16.17 1.19 12.86
N ARG A 56 15.53 1.99 12.01
CA ARG A 56 16.11 3.15 11.32
C ARG A 56 16.14 4.35 12.29
N THR A 57 17.07 4.30 13.24
CA THR A 57 17.20 5.29 14.32
C THR A 57 17.29 6.73 13.82
N ASP A 58 17.94 6.97 12.68
CA ASP A 58 17.99 8.30 12.04
C ASP A 58 16.60 8.84 11.66
N ASN A 59 15.76 8.02 11.01
CA ASN A 59 14.40 8.41 10.62
C ASN A 59 13.50 8.59 11.85
N ILE A 60 13.64 7.72 12.84
CA ILE A 60 12.92 7.82 14.12
C ILE A 60 13.30 9.13 14.82
N LEU A 61 14.58 9.46 14.89
CA LEU A 61 15.07 10.69 15.51
C LEU A 61 14.53 11.93 14.80
N LYS A 62 14.54 11.95 13.46
CA LYS A 62 13.96 13.03 12.65
C LYS A 62 12.47 13.23 12.93
N ALA A 63 11.70 12.15 12.94
CA ALA A 63 10.27 12.21 13.24
C ALA A 63 10.01 12.74 14.67
N ALA A 64 10.75 12.21 15.65
CA ALA A 64 10.65 12.66 17.05
C ALA A 64 11.00 14.14 17.20
N ALA A 65 12.08 14.60 16.56
CA ALA A 65 12.48 16.01 16.56
C ALA A 65 11.41 16.90 15.91
N GLY A 66 10.81 16.45 14.80
CA GLY A 66 9.71 17.16 14.14
C GLY A 66 8.49 17.32 15.05
N VAL A 67 8.07 16.25 15.73
CA VAL A 67 6.94 16.30 16.69
C VAL A 67 7.28 17.23 17.86
N ALA A 68 8.48 17.11 18.44
CA ALA A 68 8.90 17.97 19.54
C ALA A 68 8.90 19.45 19.13
N GLY A 69 9.45 19.76 17.96
CA GLY A 69 9.44 21.12 17.40
C GLY A 69 8.02 21.65 17.18
N PHE A 70 7.11 20.83 16.66
CA PHE A 70 5.71 21.21 16.47
C PHE A 70 5.01 21.51 17.81
N VAL A 71 5.23 20.68 18.84
CA VAL A 71 4.66 20.90 20.18
C VAL A 71 5.19 22.19 20.79
N VAL A 72 6.50 22.45 20.68
CA VAL A 72 7.11 23.70 21.18
C VAL A 72 6.52 24.91 20.45
N LEU A 73 6.43 24.86 19.12
CA LEU A 73 5.83 25.92 18.32
C LEU A 73 4.37 26.18 18.75
N PHE A 74 3.58 25.12 18.89
CA PHE A 74 2.18 25.23 19.31
C PHE A 74 2.03 25.82 20.71
N ALA A 75 2.89 25.43 21.65
CA ALA A 75 2.90 25.98 23.00
C ALA A 75 3.26 27.48 23.02
N VAL A 76 4.22 27.90 22.19
CA VAL A 76 4.60 29.32 22.04
C VAL A 76 3.44 30.13 21.46
N ILE A 77 2.80 29.64 20.39
CA ILE A 77 1.61 30.29 19.81
C ILE A 77 0.51 30.43 20.86
N ARG A 78 0.22 29.34 21.59
CA ARG A 78 -0.79 29.34 22.65
C ARG A 78 -0.47 30.33 23.76
N LYS A 79 0.82 30.48 24.13
CA LYS A 79 1.25 31.45 25.14
C LYS A 79 0.97 32.88 24.67
N ILE A 80 1.42 33.22 23.46
CA ILE A 80 1.24 34.57 22.89
C ILE A 80 -0.24 34.91 22.70
N ALA A 81 -1.09 33.96 22.33
CA ALA A 81 -2.52 34.21 22.12
C ALA A 81 -3.33 34.35 23.42
N ARG A 82 -2.75 34.00 24.57
CA ARG A 82 -3.41 34.04 25.88
C ARG A 82 -3.00 35.26 26.72
N ASP A 83 -1.88 35.87 26.36
CA ASP A 83 -1.39 37.15 26.88
C ASP A 83 -1.98 38.31 26.05
#